data_AF-A0A843V451-F1
#
_entry.id   AF-A0A843V451-F1
#
_cell.length_a   1.000
_cell.length_b   1.000
_cell.length_c   1.000
_cell.angle_alpha   90.00
_cell.angle_beta   90.00
_cell.angle_gamma   90.00
#
_symmetry.space_group_name_H-M   'P 1'
#
loop_
_entity.id
_entity.type
_entity.pdbx_description
1 polymer ?
#
loop_
_entity_poly.entity_id
_entity_poly.type
_entity_poly.pdbx_seq_one_letter_code
_entity_poly.pdbx_strand_id
1 'polypeptide(L)'
;MASHGRRGGVPARDDEQRREEQAEQQAPAPQGLVLPPPPPVHYGERADVWWSSLLRTCFEDGAVDVAWDAFVRLFRAKFVPEHIQDKMEQEFFSLTQGSMTVLEYEARFSELSKYAPHIIEDERRKTKKFVMGLKPSLRTRLVAFDHRTLDEALSAACRQEGEMEQYLEEKKASQKRPTATFQR
;
A
#
# COMPACT_ATOMS: atom_id res chain seq x y z
N MET A 1 -54.64 37.18 13.40
CA MET A 1 -53.31 37.15 12.75
C MET A 1 -52.24 37.12 13.84
N ALA A 2 -51.17 36.34 13.62
CA ALA A 2 -49.99 36.15 14.49
C ALA A 2 -50.27 35.43 15.83
N SER A 3 -49.47 34.50 16.34
CA SER A 3 -48.19 33.95 15.91
C SER A 3 -47.80 32.76 16.82
N HIS A 4 -47.21 31.73 16.19
CA HIS A 4 -46.09 30.90 16.67
C HIS A 4 -46.24 29.97 17.89
N GLY A 5 -45.96 28.68 17.64
CA GLY A 5 -45.65 27.71 18.68
C GLY A 5 -45.44 26.28 18.17
N ARG A 6 -44.61 26.04 17.13
CA ARG A 6 -44.09 24.69 16.87
C ARG A 6 -43.14 24.33 18.00
N ARG A 7 -43.54 23.41 18.88
CA ARG A 7 -42.61 22.69 19.75
C ARG A 7 -42.32 21.35 19.07
N GLY A 8 -41.21 21.28 18.35
CA GLY A 8 -40.67 20.02 17.86
C GLY A 8 -40.30 19.16 19.06
N GLY A 9 -41.07 18.09 19.29
CA GLY A 9 -40.59 16.97 20.06
C GLY A 9 -39.63 16.21 19.17
N VAL A 10 -38.36 16.16 19.55
CA VAL A 10 -37.38 15.22 19.00
C VAL A 10 -37.47 13.98 19.89
N PRO A 11 -37.86 12.80 19.39
CA PRO A 11 -37.69 11.56 20.14
C PRO A 11 -36.88 10.59 19.27
N ALA A 12 -35.54 10.61 19.38
CA ALA A 12 -34.72 9.60 18.71
C ALA A 12 -33.26 9.71 19.17
N ARG A 13 -32.94 9.26 20.39
CA ARG A 13 -31.56 8.86 20.73
C ARG A 13 -31.58 7.55 21.50
N ASP A 14 -32.52 7.41 22.43
CA ASP A 14 -32.61 6.22 23.27
C ASP A 14 -33.12 4.98 22.50
N ASP A 15 -33.98 5.16 21.50
CA ASP A 15 -34.48 4.06 20.67
C ASP A 15 -33.46 3.58 19.65
N GLU A 16 -32.54 4.45 19.22
CA GLU A 16 -31.46 4.10 18.29
C GLU A 16 -30.35 3.35 19.03
N GLN A 17 -29.97 3.82 20.22
CA GLN A 17 -29.00 3.09 21.07
C GLN A 17 -29.52 1.73 21.53
N ARG A 18 -30.81 1.62 21.88
CA ARG A 18 -31.39 0.32 22.28
C ARG A 18 -31.51 -0.65 21.10
N ARG A 19 -31.67 -0.13 19.88
CA ARG A 19 -31.63 -0.92 18.63
C ARG A 19 -30.22 -1.34 18.26
N GLU A 20 -29.23 -0.48 18.47
CA GLU A 20 -27.80 -0.81 18.28
C GLU A 20 -27.34 -1.86 19.29
N GLU A 21 -27.66 -1.72 20.58
CA GLU A 21 -27.34 -2.73 21.60
C GLU A 21 -28.04 -4.07 21.34
N GLN A 22 -29.31 -4.05 20.91
CA GLN A 22 -30.00 -5.28 20.50
C GLN A 22 -29.44 -5.89 19.20
N ALA A 23 -28.96 -5.07 18.25
CA ALA A 23 -28.33 -5.55 17.02
C ALA A 23 -26.95 -6.16 17.29
N GLU A 24 -26.20 -5.63 18.27
CA GLU A 24 -24.89 -6.14 18.67
C GLU A 24 -25.01 -7.43 19.51
N GLN A 25 -26.05 -7.55 20.35
CA GLN A 25 -26.34 -8.81 21.07
C GLN A 25 -26.94 -9.91 20.18
N GLN A 26 -27.59 -9.55 19.06
CA GLN A 26 -28.19 -10.50 18.12
C GLN A 26 -27.34 -10.75 16.87
N ALA A 27 -26.14 -10.15 16.79
CA ALA A 27 -25.19 -10.46 15.73
C ALA A 27 -24.82 -11.96 15.84
N PRO A 28 -24.99 -12.76 14.77
CA PRO A 28 -24.47 -14.12 14.78
C PRO A 28 -22.96 -14.03 15.05
N ALA A 29 -22.47 -14.82 16.01
CA ALA A 29 -21.04 -14.97 16.25
C ALA A 29 -20.31 -15.06 14.91
N PRO A 30 -19.18 -14.37 14.69
CA PRO A 30 -18.50 -14.34 13.41
C PRO A 30 -18.21 -15.78 13.01
N GLN A 31 -19.05 -16.33 12.14
CA GLN A 31 -18.91 -17.68 11.63
C GLN A 31 -17.65 -17.62 10.80
N GLY A 32 -16.62 -18.32 11.31
CA GLY A 32 -15.25 -18.44 10.82
C GLY A 32 -14.94 -17.62 9.58
N LEU A 33 -14.03 -16.66 9.72
CA LEU A 33 -13.30 -16.01 8.63
C LEU A 33 -13.01 -17.02 7.52
N VAL A 34 -13.85 -17.02 6.47
CA VAL A 34 -13.55 -17.73 5.24
C VAL A 34 -12.37 -17.00 4.63
N LEU A 35 -11.18 -17.59 4.78
CA LEU A 35 -9.95 -17.13 4.15
C LEU A 35 -10.23 -16.78 2.69
N PRO A 36 -9.89 -15.56 2.22
CA PRO A 36 -9.91 -15.29 0.79
C PRO A 36 -8.98 -16.30 0.10
N PRO A 37 -9.39 -16.89 -1.04
CA PRO A 37 -8.57 -17.88 -1.72
C PRO A 37 -7.19 -17.26 -2.05
N PRO A 38 -6.08 -17.99 -1.81
CA PRO A 38 -4.76 -17.49 -2.14
C PRO A 38 -4.68 -17.14 -3.63
N PRO A 39 -3.94 -16.09 -4.01
CA PRO A 39 -3.82 -15.67 -5.41
C PRO A 39 -3.31 -16.84 -6.27
N PRO A 40 -3.77 -16.97 -7.53
CA PRO A 40 -3.49 -18.12 -8.37
C PRO A 40 -2.05 -18.05 -8.86
N VAL A 41 -1.14 -18.57 -8.05
CA VAL A 41 0.20 -18.97 -8.48
C VAL A 41 0.29 -20.48 -8.28
N HIS A 42 0.76 -21.19 -9.30
CA HIS A 42 0.75 -22.65 -9.37
C HIS A 42 1.58 -23.28 -8.24
N TYR A 43 0.94 -23.61 -7.10
CA TYR A 43 1.55 -24.43 -6.07
C TYR A 43 1.14 -25.90 -6.28
N GLY A 44 2.12 -26.77 -6.52
CA GLY A 44 1.92 -28.22 -6.69
C GLY A 44 1.39 -28.96 -5.46
N GLU A 45 1.23 -28.28 -4.32
CA GLU A 45 0.46 -28.74 -3.16
C GLU A 45 -0.64 -27.70 -2.88
N ARG A 46 -1.89 -28.13 -2.77
CA ARG A 46 -2.99 -27.22 -2.45
C ARG A 46 -2.84 -26.72 -1.00
N ALA A 47 -2.78 -25.40 -0.81
CA ALA A 47 -2.45 -24.77 0.48
C ALA A 47 -3.43 -25.15 1.63
N ASP A 48 -4.66 -25.52 1.29
CA ASP A 48 -5.68 -26.06 2.19
C ASP A 48 -5.27 -27.40 2.83
N VAL A 49 -4.59 -28.27 2.08
CA VAL A 49 -4.13 -29.58 2.57
C VAL A 49 -2.99 -29.40 3.57
N TRP A 50 -2.03 -28.52 3.26
CA TRP A 50 -0.95 -28.17 4.18
C TRP A 50 -1.49 -27.56 5.48
N TRP A 51 -2.39 -26.57 5.39
CA TRP A 51 -2.93 -25.88 6.55
C TRP A 51 -3.74 -26.84 7.44
N SER A 52 -4.57 -27.69 6.85
CA SER A 52 -5.35 -28.72 7.58
C SER A 52 -4.46 -29.75 8.27
N SER A 53 -3.32 -30.11 7.66
CA SER A 53 -2.34 -31.03 8.24
C SER A 53 -1.58 -30.38 9.41
N LEU A 54 -1.18 -29.11 9.26
CA LEU A 54 -0.49 -28.34 10.29
C LEU A 54 -1.39 -28.11 11.52
N LEU A 55 -2.66 -27.76 11.30
CA LEU A 55 -3.66 -27.65 12.37
C LEU A 55 -3.83 -28.96 13.14
N ARG A 56 -3.79 -30.10 12.45
CA ARG A 56 -3.95 -31.42 13.06
C ARG A 56 -2.72 -31.91 13.82
N THR A 57 -1.53 -31.53 13.37
CA THR A 57 -0.26 -32.06 13.90
C THR A 57 0.41 -31.16 14.93
N CYS A 58 0.23 -29.84 14.85
CA CYS A 58 0.90 -28.89 15.74
C CYS A 58 -0.01 -28.29 16.81
N PHE A 59 -1.32 -28.43 16.69
CA PHE A 59 -2.29 -27.88 17.63
C PHE A 59 -3.20 -29.02 18.11
N GLU A 60 -2.77 -29.74 19.14
CA GLU A 60 -3.61 -30.73 19.82
C GLU A 60 -4.80 -30.01 20.48
N ASP A 61 -5.99 -30.62 20.38
CA ASP A 61 -7.26 -30.17 20.96
C ASP A 61 -7.85 -28.84 20.45
N GLY A 62 -7.88 -28.65 19.13
CA GLY A 62 -8.98 -27.91 18.44
C GLY A 62 -9.25 -26.47 18.86
N ALA A 63 -8.40 -25.88 19.69
CA ALA A 63 -8.58 -24.58 20.31
C ALA A 63 -7.22 -23.91 20.46
N VAL A 64 -6.52 -23.74 19.34
CA VAL A 64 -5.57 -22.64 19.26
C VAL A 64 -6.18 -21.64 18.32
N ASP A 65 -6.63 -20.55 18.92
CA ASP A 65 -6.82 -19.28 18.25
C ASP A 65 -5.43 -18.90 17.70
N VAL A 66 -5.10 -19.43 16.52
CA VAL A 66 -3.80 -19.18 15.91
C VAL A 66 -3.80 -17.70 15.59
N ALA A 67 -3.14 -16.93 16.44
CA ALA A 67 -2.95 -15.51 16.22
C ALA A 67 -2.56 -15.31 14.75
N TRP A 68 -3.24 -14.40 14.06
CA TRP A 68 -3.07 -14.19 12.62
C TRP A 68 -1.58 -14.05 12.23
N ASP A 69 -0.76 -13.45 13.08
CA ASP A 69 0.68 -13.33 12.92
C ASP A 69 1.40 -14.70 12.83
N ALA A 70 0.97 -15.68 13.61
CA ALA A 70 1.49 -17.04 13.55
C ALA A 70 1.13 -17.75 12.25
N PHE A 71 -0.11 -17.57 11.75
CA PHE A 71 -0.51 -18.05 10.42
C PHE A 71 0.36 -17.43 9.33
N VAL A 72 0.48 -16.09 9.32
CA VAL A 72 1.29 -15.37 8.30
C VAL A 72 2.75 -15.83 8.33
N ARG A 73 3.33 -16.04 9.51
CA ARG A 73 4.70 -16.55 9.66
C ARG A 73 4.85 -17.96 9.10
N LEU A 74 3.96 -18.88 9.45
CA LEU A 74 3.99 -20.26 8.98
C LEU A 74 3.73 -20.36 7.46
N PHE A 75 2.81 -19.55 6.95
CA PHE A 75 2.51 -19.45 5.54
C PHE A 75 3.71 -18.94 4.75
N ARG A 76 4.35 -17.86 5.20
CA ARG A 76 5.57 -17.33 4.56
C ARG A 76 6.70 -18.37 4.59
N ALA A 77 6.90 -19.05 5.71
CA ALA A 77 7.93 -20.09 5.81
C ALA A 77 7.70 -21.26 4.83
N LYS A 78 6.45 -21.66 4.59
CA LYS A 78 6.11 -22.77 3.68
C LYS A 78 6.10 -22.37 2.22
N PHE A 79 5.55 -21.19 1.89
CA PHE A 79 5.25 -20.79 0.50
C PHE A 79 6.15 -19.70 -0.05
N VAL A 80 6.96 -19.05 0.78
CA VAL A 80 7.97 -18.08 0.36
C VAL A 80 9.33 -18.61 0.81
N PRO A 81 9.95 -19.52 0.02
CA PRO A 81 11.28 -20.04 0.33
C PRO A 81 12.28 -18.92 0.59
N GLU A 82 13.27 -19.18 1.46
CA GLU A 82 14.32 -18.23 1.83
C GLU A 82 14.98 -17.58 0.60
N HIS A 83 15.35 -18.37 -0.42
CA HIS A 83 15.94 -17.84 -1.65
C HIS A 83 15.04 -16.85 -2.42
N ILE A 84 13.71 -16.94 -2.28
CA ILE A 84 12.78 -15.97 -2.87
C ILE A 84 12.75 -14.71 -2.02
N GLN A 85 12.79 -14.82 -0.69
CA GLN A 85 12.87 -13.67 0.21
C GLN A 85 14.17 -12.90 -0.03
N ASP A 86 15.31 -13.59 -0.10
CA ASP A 86 16.62 -13.00 -0.42
C ASP A 86 16.60 -12.26 -1.76
N LYS A 87 15.94 -12.86 -2.77
CA LYS A 87 15.78 -12.22 -4.07
C LYS A 87 14.94 -10.94 -3.99
N MET A 88 13.82 -10.96 -3.27
CA MET A 88 12.97 -9.78 -3.10
C MET A 88 13.68 -8.69 -2.30
N GLU A 89 14.46 -9.06 -1.28
CA GLU A 89 15.30 -8.15 -0.53
C GLU A 89 16.37 -7.51 -1.43
N GLN A 90 17.08 -8.31 -2.23
CA GLN A 90 18.05 -7.81 -3.20
C GLN A 90 17.41 -6.89 -4.26
N GLU A 91 16.20 -7.23 -4.71
CA GLU A 91 15.42 -6.39 -5.62
C GLU A 91 15.09 -5.05 -4.95
N PHE A 92 14.68 -5.04 -3.67
CA PHE A 92 14.45 -3.82 -2.92
C PHE A 92 15.72 -2.97 -2.73
N PHE A 93 16.85 -3.60 -2.44
CA PHE A 93 18.14 -2.92 -2.32
C PHE A 93 18.51 -2.18 -3.61
N SER A 94 18.36 -2.87 -4.75
CA SER A 94 18.70 -2.36 -6.08
C SER A 94 17.58 -1.53 -6.73
N LEU A 95 16.42 -1.43 -6.08
CA LEU A 95 15.25 -0.73 -6.62
C LEU A 95 15.56 0.76 -6.89
N THR A 96 15.38 1.14 -8.15
CA THR A 96 15.44 2.53 -8.61
C THR A 96 14.20 2.84 -9.45
N GLN A 97 13.85 4.12 -9.59
CA GLN A 97 12.73 4.57 -10.39
C GLN A 97 12.89 4.18 -11.87
N GLY A 98 14.10 4.27 -12.43
CA GLY A 98 14.35 3.94 -13.83
C GLY A 98 13.44 4.73 -14.79
N SER A 99 12.67 4.00 -15.60
CA SER A 99 11.67 4.55 -16.53
C SER A 99 10.25 4.62 -15.95
N MET A 100 10.03 4.17 -14.72
CA MET A 100 8.72 4.21 -14.08
C MET A 100 8.36 5.64 -13.71
N THR A 101 7.06 5.92 -13.68
CA THR A 101 6.53 7.09 -12.99
C THR A 101 6.83 7.01 -11.50
N VAL A 102 6.79 8.15 -10.80
CA VAL A 102 6.99 8.20 -9.35
C VAL A 102 5.98 7.30 -8.61
N LEU A 103 4.74 7.24 -9.09
CA LEU A 103 3.68 6.43 -8.46
C LEU A 103 3.89 4.92 -8.68
N GLU A 104 4.31 4.50 -9.88
CA GLU A 104 4.67 3.09 -10.13
C GLU A 104 5.89 2.68 -9.31
N TYR A 105 6.87 3.56 -9.18
CA TYR A 105 8.03 3.35 -8.34
C TYR A 105 7.65 3.21 -6.86
N GLU A 106 6.77 4.07 -6.34
CA GLU A 106 6.26 3.97 -4.98
C GLU A 106 5.51 2.67 -4.74
N ALA A 107 4.64 2.25 -5.67
CA ALA A 107 3.90 1.00 -5.54
C ALA A 107 4.86 -0.20 -5.43
N ARG A 108 5.90 -0.24 -6.27
CA ARG A 108 6.98 -1.26 -6.20
C ARG A 108 7.79 -1.17 -4.91
N PHE A 109 8.09 0.04 -4.46
CA PHE A 109 8.80 0.27 -3.20
C PHE A 109 8.00 -0.29 -2.03
N SER A 110 6.71 0.04 -1.94
CA SER A 110 5.80 -0.41 -0.89
C SER A 110 5.59 -1.93 -0.92
N GLU A 111 5.52 -2.55 -2.09
CA GLU A 111 5.47 -4.00 -2.24
C GLU A 111 6.73 -4.69 -1.70
N LEU A 112 7.90 -4.27 -2.16
CA LEU A 112 9.18 -4.90 -1.84
C LEU A 112 9.68 -4.60 -0.42
N SER A 113 9.26 -3.46 0.15
CA SER A 113 9.64 -3.05 1.51
C SER A 113 9.26 -4.07 2.60
N LYS A 114 8.24 -4.90 2.33
CA LYS A 114 7.75 -5.96 3.22
C LYS A 114 8.78 -7.06 3.46
N TYR A 115 9.74 -7.22 2.56
CA TYR A 115 10.81 -8.22 2.63
C TYR A 115 12.08 -7.71 3.31
N ALA A 116 12.21 -6.39 3.50
CA ALA A 116 13.41 -5.80 4.08
C ALA A 116 13.08 -4.74 5.15
N PRO A 117 12.32 -5.09 6.21
CA PRO A 117 11.92 -4.14 7.24
C PRO A 117 13.12 -3.50 7.97
N HIS A 118 14.24 -4.20 8.06
CA HIS A 118 15.49 -3.72 8.69
C HIS A 118 16.16 -2.56 7.93
N ILE A 119 15.82 -2.34 6.65
CA ILE A 119 16.35 -1.22 5.85
C ILE A 119 15.54 0.06 6.12
N ILE A 120 14.24 -0.10 6.37
CA ILE A 120 13.27 1.00 6.51
C ILE A 120 12.64 1.05 7.91
N GLU A 121 13.43 0.69 8.93
CA GLU A 121 12.99 0.57 10.34
C GLU A 121 12.30 1.83 10.86
N ASP A 122 12.77 3.00 10.42
CA ASP A 122 12.21 4.29 10.78
C ASP A 122 11.80 5.07 9.53
N GLU A 123 10.85 6.00 9.72
CA GLU A 123 10.28 6.79 8.63
C GLU A 123 11.34 7.62 7.90
N ARG A 124 12.39 8.05 8.60
CA ARG A 124 13.48 8.83 8.02
C ARG A 124 14.35 7.98 7.09
N ARG A 125 14.69 6.75 7.47
CA ARG A 125 15.41 5.78 6.62
C ARG A 125 14.57 5.39 5.42
N LYS A 126 13.28 5.15 5.62
CA LYS A 126 12.30 4.87 4.56
C LYS A 126 12.29 5.99 3.52
N THR A 127 12.11 7.23 3.99
CA THR A 127 12.09 8.44 3.15
C THR A 127 13.41 8.62 2.42
N LYS A 128 14.55 8.47 3.11
CA LYS A 128 15.88 8.59 2.50
C LYS A 128 16.10 7.54 1.42
N LYS A 129 15.76 6.27 1.66
CA LYS A 129 15.90 5.19 0.69
C LYS A 129 15.04 5.44 -0.55
N PHE A 130 13.80 5.90 -0.38
CA PHE A 130 12.92 6.30 -1.48
C PHE A 130 13.54 7.42 -2.32
N VAL A 131 13.95 8.53 -1.70
CA VAL A 131 14.58 9.67 -2.42
C VAL A 131 15.86 9.26 -3.14
N MET A 132 16.66 8.37 -2.54
CA MET A 132 17.90 7.88 -3.18
C MET A 132 17.65 7.00 -4.40
N GLY A 133 16.54 6.27 -4.44
CA GLY A 133 16.16 5.44 -5.59
C GLY A 133 15.45 6.21 -6.70
N LEU A 134 15.02 7.46 -6.48
CA LEU A 134 14.48 8.32 -7.54
C LEU A 134 15.49 8.57 -8.66
N LYS A 135 14.98 8.85 -9.87
CA LYS A 135 15.82 9.19 -11.02
C LYS A 135 16.66 10.44 -10.72
N PRO A 136 17.91 10.53 -11.25
CA PRO A 136 18.85 11.59 -10.86
C PRO A 136 18.28 13.02 -10.96
N SER A 137 17.47 13.30 -11.99
CA SER A 137 16.85 14.62 -12.18
C SER A 137 15.84 15.00 -11.10
N LEU A 138 15.10 14.03 -10.54
CA LEU A 138 14.23 14.28 -9.38
C LEU A 138 15.02 14.29 -8.09
N ARG A 139 15.92 13.31 -7.91
CA ARG A 139 16.73 13.17 -6.71
C ARG A 139 17.49 14.45 -6.37
N THR A 140 18.17 15.07 -7.34
CA THR A 140 18.91 16.31 -7.10
C THR A 140 18.03 17.45 -6.57
N ARG A 141 16.77 17.53 -7.02
CA ARG A 141 15.82 18.55 -6.57
C ARG A 141 15.26 18.23 -5.19
N LEU A 142 14.98 16.96 -4.91
CA LEU A 142 14.40 16.55 -3.64
C LEU A 142 15.42 16.48 -2.49
N VAL A 143 16.69 16.11 -2.76
CA VAL A 143 17.73 16.05 -1.73
C VAL A 143 18.03 17.42 -1.12
N ALA A 144 17.72 18.51 -1.83
CA ALA A 144 17.86 19.86 -1.31
C ALA A 144 16.88 20.18 -0.15
N PHE A 145 15.83 19.37 0.00
CA PHE A 145 14.82 19.53 1.04
C PHE A 145 14.84 18.33 2.00
N ASP A 146 14.77 18.62 3.29
CA ASP A 146 14.71 17.58 4.34
C ASP A 146 13.26 17.11 4.49
N HIS A 147 12.88 16.10 3.70
CA HIS A 147 11.56 15.47 3.77
C HIS A 147 11.53 14.53 4.98
N ARG A 148 10.56 14.73 5.87
CA ARG A 148 10.48 13.98 7.14
C ARG A 148 9.71 12.68 7.01
N THR A 149 8.81 12.63 6.03
CA THR A 149 7.94 11.48 5.76
C THR A 149 8.01 11.06 4.31
N LEU A 150 7.65 9.80 4.05
CA LEU A 150 7.58 9.27 2.70
C LEU A 150 6.51 10.02 1.88
N ASP A 151 5.39 10.38 2.50
CA ASP A 151 4.29 11.10 1.85
C ASP A 151 4.71 12.50 1.36
N GLU A 152 5.47 13.25 2.19
CA GLU A 152 6.04 14.54 1.80
C GLU A 152 6.95 14.40 0.58
N ALA A 153 7.85 13.40 0.61
CA ALA A 153 8.77 13.12 -0.50
C ALA A 153 8.04 12.67 -1.77
N LEU A 154 7.03 11.82 -1.64
CA LEU A 154 6.20 11.33 -2.75
C LEU A 154 5.46 12.49 -3.42
N SER A 155 4.78 13.31 -2.62
CA SER A 155 4.05 14.47 -3.11
C SER A 155 4.97 15.46 -3.83
N ALA A 156 6.16 15.73 -3.29
CA ALA A 156 7.15 16.57 -3.94
C ALA A 156 7.68 15.97 -5.26
N ALA A 157 7.97 14.67 -5.27
CA ALA A 157 8.45 13.96 -6.45
C ALA A 157 7.41 13.98 -7.58
N CYS A 158 6.14 13.73 -7.28
CA CYS A 158 5.04 13.78 -8.24
C CYS A 158 4.88 15.16 -8.88
N ARG A 159 4.89 16.24 -8.08
CA ARG A 159 4.83 17.62 -8.61
C ARG A 159 5.99 17.89 -9.57
N GLN A 160 7.20 17.54 -9.15
CA GLN A 160 8.39 17.80 -9.92
C GLN A 160 8.47 16.96 -11.21
N GLU A 161 7.92 15.75 -11.20
CA GLU A 161 7.79 14.91 -12.38
C GLU A 161 6.86 15.54 -13.41
N GLY A 162 5.67 15.99 -12.98
CA GLY A 162 4.70 16.66 -13.86
C GLY A 162 5.24 17.95 -14.49
N GLU A 163 5.89 18.81 -13.70
CA GLU A 163 6.53 20.05 -14.22
C GLU A 163 7.59 19.75 -15.29
N MET A 164 8.39 18.70 -15.07
CA MET A 164 9.45 18.33 -16.01
C MET A 164 8.88 17.74 -17.29
N GLU A 165 7.79 16.96 -17.21
CA GLU A 165 7.11 16.41 -18.37
C GLU A 165 6.51 17.51 -19.25
N GLN A 166 5.83 18.48 -18.63
CA GLN A 166 5.30 19.67 -19.33
C GLN A 166 6.42 20.46 -20.05
N TYR A 167 7.53 20.74 -19.37
CA TYR A 167 8.67 21.43 -19.97
C TYR A 167 9.25 20.69 -21.19
N LEU A 168 9.35 19.36 -21.10
CA LEU A 168 9.84 18.53 -22.20
C LEU A 168 8.87 18.52 -23.39
N GLU A 169 7.56 18.53 -23.14
CA GLU A 169 6.53 18.65 -24.17
C GLU A 169 6.58 20.01 -24.88
N GLU A 170 6.69 21.11 -24.13
CA GLU A 170 6.81 22.47 -24.67
C GLU A 170 8.05 22.64 -25.56
N LYS A 171 9.19 22.08 -25.13
CA LYS A 171 10.43 22.04 -25.92
C LYS A 171 10.23 21.27 -27.22
N LYS A 172 9.61 20.09 -27.17
CA LYS A 172 9.32 19.27 -28.37
C LYS A 172 8.36 19.99 -29.31
N ALA A 173 7.34 20.68 -28.79
CA ALA A 173 6.37 21.43 -29.59
C ALA A 173 7.03 22.65 -30.28
N SER A 174 7.94 23.33 -29.59
CA SER A 174 8.68 24.48 -30.12
C SER A 174 9.67 24.08 -31.23
N GLN A 175 10.26 22.89 -31.14
CA GLN A 175 11.19 22.36 -32.16
C GLN A 175 10.49 21.89 -33.44
N LYS A 176 9.19 21.58 -33.39
CA LYS A 176 8.41 21.08 -34.53
C LYS A 176 7.85 22.18 -35.44
N ARG A 177 7.96 23.47 -35.08
CA ARG A 177 7.50 24.56 -35.96
C ARG A 177 8.59 24.86 -37.00
N PRO A 178 8.40 24.54 -38.29
CA PRO A 178 9.34 25.00 -39.29
C PRO A 178 9.23 26.53 -39.37
N THR A 179 10.37 27.22 -39.26
CA THR A 179 10.50 28.63 -39.61
C THR A 179 10.12 28.78 -41.07
N ALA A 180 8.88 29.19 -41.34
CA ALA A 180 8.43 29.59 -42.66
C ALA A 180 9.12 30.92 -42.98
N THR A 181 10.28 30.85 -43.64
CA THR A 181 10.93 32.00 -44.24
C THR A 181 10.07 32.48 -45.39
N PHE A 182 9.34 33.58 -45.17
CA PHE A 182 8.59 34.27 -46.21
C PHE A 182 9.57 35.04 -47.09
N GLN A 183 9.86 34.52 -48.29
CA GLN A 183 10.60 35.25 -49.32
C GLN A 183 9.63 36.09 -50.14
N ARG A 184 10.05 37.33 -50.40
CA ARG A 184 9.29 38.48 -50.91
C ARG A 184 9.25 38.53 -52.43
#